data_AF-A0A4S4LFY4-F1
#
_entry.id   AF-A0A4S4LFY4-F1
#
_cell.length_a   1.000
_cell.length_b   1.000
_cell.length_c   1.000
_cell.angle_alpha   90.00
_cell.angle_beta   90.00
_cell.angle_gamma   90.00
#
_symmetry.space_group_name_H-M   'P 1'
#
loop_
_entity.id
_entity.type
_entity.pdbx_description
1 polymer ?
#
loop_
_entity_poly.entity_id
_entity_poly.type
_entity_poly.pdbx_seq_one_letter_code
_entity_poly.pdbx_strand_id
1 'polypeptide(L)'
;MTNSSQPLLPPLPDVLDSIRSLDPDPPSPLLTRALVGLFEASPVLDEVLYPELRQYLYDTKQEDLPGSYAEFVDSALHIIRVWDWENQAAFVCGHPRIGDVNGLSVLSAAEQGNSGQPSKSAIRAPTPPEVLARLAFLNAVYERRYPGLVYITFVNGRSRAQIKDEMEEKLESEGVLPAADDEYGLKNIVPQIVASDAWCKEVSRAVDDVGKIAKSRLDKLGII
;
A
#
# COMPACT_ATOMS: atom_id res chain seq x y z
N MET A 1 1.09 -30.07 10.34
CA MET A 1 0.04 -29.22 9.72
C MET A 1 -0.14 -28.02 10.63
N THR A 2 0.74 -27.02 10.51
CA THR A 2 0.63 -25.79 11.27
C THR A 2 -0.40 -24.91 10.59
N ASN A 3 -1.51 -24.69 11.27
CA ASN A 3 -2.53 -23.73 10.87
C ASN A 3 -1.87 -22.34 10.96
N SER A 4 -1.35 -21.84 9.84
CA SER A 4 -0.82 -20.48 9.76
C SER A 4 -2.01 -19.52 9.80
N SER A 5 -2.52 -19.28 11.00
CA SER A 5 -3.56 -18.30 11.27
C SER A 5 -3.12 -16.97 10.67
N GLN A 6 -3.89 -16.46 9.71
CA GLN A 6 -3.76 -15.08 9.25
C GLN A 6 -3.69 -14.17 10.48
N PRO A 7 -2.86 -13.12 10.51
CA PRO A 7 -2.86 -12.19 11.63
C PRO A 7 -4.22 -11.48 11.63
N LEU A 8 -5.15 -11.98 12.43
CA LEU A 8 -6.46 -11.41 12.63
C LEU A 8 -6.27 -9.97 13.13
N LEU A 9 -6.98 -9.00 12.57
CA LEU A 9 -7.00 -7.68 13.18
C LEU A 9 -7.55 -7.80 14.61
N PRO A 10 -6.97 -7.11 15.60
CA PRO A 10 -7.56 -7.07 16.94
C PRO A 10 -8.99 -6.49 16.87
N PRO A 11 -9.88 -6.76 17.84
CA PRO A 11 -11.16 -6.06 17.90
C PRO A 11 -10.93 -4.55 17.98
N LEU A 12 -11.60 -3.76 17.13
CA LEU A 12 -11.43 -2.31 17.11
C LEU A 12 -11.70 -1.65 18.48
N PRO A 13 -12.74 -2.05 19.25
CA PRO A 13 -12.94 -1.52 20.61
C PRO A 13 -11.71 -1.70 21.49
N ASP A 14 -11.05 -2.87 21.46
CA ASP A 14 -9.84 -3.13 22.26
C ASP A 14 -8.68 -2.24 21.83
N VAL A 15 -8.55 -1.94 20.52
CA VAL A 15 -7.55 -0.99 20.01
C VAL A 15 -7.81 0.40 20.58
N LEU A 16 -9.04 0.90 20.46
CA LEU A 16 -9.41 2.24 20.93
C LEU A 16 -9.27 2.36 22.46
N ASP A 17 -9.71 1.34 23.20
CA ASP A 17 -9.55 1.27 24.65
C ASP A 17 -8.07 1.26 25.04
N SER A 18 -7.22 0.55 24.32
CA SER A 18 -5.77 0.56 24.58
C SER A 18 -5.14 1.94 24.34
N ILE A 19 -5.67 2.76 23.42
CA ILE A 19 -5.15 4.11 23.20
C ILE A 19 -5.54 5.04 24.36
N ARG A 20 -6.76 4.88 24.90
CA ARG A 20 -7.34 5.77 25.92
C ARG A 20 -7.04 5.37 27.36
N SER A 21 -6.79 4.09 27.62
CA SER A 21 -6.51 3.55 28.96
C SER A 21 -5.03 3.55 29.33
N LEU A 22 -4.14 3.64 28.34
CA LEU A 22 -2.70 3.65 28.56
C LEU A 22 -2.20 5.08 28.84
N ASP A 23 -1.30 5.20 29.83
CA ASP A 23 -0.37 6.32 29.90
C ASP A 23 0.30 6.51 28.51
N PRO A 24 0.76 7.73 28.15
CA PRO A 24 1.44 7.98 26.88
C PRO A 24 2.64 7.05 26.63
N ASP A 25 3.14 6.33 27.65
CA ASP A 25 4.08 5.23 27.51
C ASP A 25 3.63 3.99 28.31
N PRO A 26 3.78 2.76 27.78
CA PRO A 26 4.44 2.38 26.51
C PRO A 26 3.51 2.39 25.27
N PRO A 27 4.06 2.21 24.04
CA PRO A 27 3.29 2.05 22.81
C PRO A 27 2.23 0.93 22.90
N SER A 28 1.03 1.16 22.34
CA SER A 28 -0.04 0.17 22.24
C SER A 28 0.32 -0.90 21.19
N PRO A 29 0.52 -2.17 21.61
CA PRO A 29 0.77 -3.27 20.68
C PRO A 29 -0.44 -3.57 19.78
N LEU A 30 -1.65 -3.22 20.22
CA LEU A 30 -2.88 -3.41 19.45
C LEU A 30 -2.97 -2.42 18.29
N LEU A 31 -2.59 -1.15 18.51
CA LEU A 31 -2.52 -0.15 17.44
C LEU A 31 -1.45 -0.53 16.41
N THR A 32 -0.24 -0.92 16.84
CA THR A 32 0.82 -1.39 15.93
C THR A 32 0.33 -2.57 15.09
N ARG A 33 -0.30 -3.57 15.72
CA ARG A 33 -0.84 -4.74 15.00
C ARG A 33 -1.94 -4.36 14.01
N ALA A 34 -2.81 -3.41 14.37
CA ALA A 34 -3.84 -2.92 13.45
C ALA A 34 -3.22 -2.23 12.23
N LEU A 35 -2.24 -1.33 12.44
CA LEU A 35 -1.56 -0.61 11.36
C LEU A 35 -0.81 -1.55 10.41
N VAL A 36 -0.01 -2.48 10.93
CA VAL A 36 0.71 -3.47 10.10
C VAL A 36 -0.23 -4.48 9.43
N GLY A 37 -1.44 -4.68 9.97
CA GLY A 37 -2.46 -5.50 9.32
C GLY A 37 -3.18 -4.79 8.16
N LEU A 38 -3.22 -3.45 8.18
CA LEU A 38 -3.93 -2.63 7.20
C LEU A 38 -3.00 -2.04 6.13
N PHE A 39 -1.77 -1.69 6.53
CA PHE A 39 -0.74 -1.09 5.69
C PHE A 39 0.52 -1.96 5.70
N GLU A 40 1.52 -1.59 4.91
CA GLU A 40 2.83 -2.28 4.94
C GLU A 40 3.75 -1.68 6.00
N ALA A 41 4.41 -2.55 6.75
CA ALA A 41 5.37 -2.15 7.77
C ALA A 41 6.50 -1.33 7.14
N SER A 42 6.73 -0.12 7.66
CA SER A 42 7.72 0.82 7.15
C SER A 42 8.10 1.84 8.22
N PRO A 43 9.28 2.47 8.14
CA PRO A 43 9.70 3.47 9.12
C PRO A 43 8.69 4.62 9.27
N VAL A 44 8.15 5.14 8.16
CA VAL A 44 7.14 6.21 8.20
C VAL A 44 5.82 5.78 8.86
N LEU A 45 5.47 4.49 8.82
CA LEU A 45 4.30 3.96 9.52
C LEU A 45 4.51 4.02 11.04
N ASP A 46 5.69 3.61 11.51
CA ASP A 46 6.00 3.49 12.93
C ASP A 46 6.43 4.82 13.56
N GLU A 47 7.19 5.64 12.84
CA GLU A 47 7.80 6.87 13.35
C GLU A 47 6.91 8.11 13.13
N VAL A 48 5.99 8.07 12.16
CA VAL A 48 5.14 9.22 11.80
C VAL A 48 3.65 8.90 11.96
N LEU A 49 3.12 7.90 11.25
CA LEU A 49 1.67 7.62 11.30
C LEU A 49 1.22 7.16 12.69
N TYR A 50 1.96 6.23 13.31
CA TYR A 50 1.61 5.68 14.61
C TYR A 50 1.43 6.76 15.70
N PRO A 51 2.43 7.65 15.97
CA PRO A 51 2.27 8.65 17.03
C PRO A 51 1.17 9.66 16.70
N GLU A 52 1.06 10.11 15.45
CA GLU A 52 0.04 11.09 15.06
C GLU A 52 -1.38 10.52 15.12
N LEU A 53 -1.59 9.31 14.62
CA LEU A 53 -2.90 8.65 14.68
C LEU A 53 -3.30 8.33 16.11
N ARG A 54 -2.34 7.91 16.95
CA ARG A 54 -2.60 7.70 18.38
C ARG A 54 -3.07 8.98 19.06
N GLN A 55 -2.35 10.09 18.85
CA GLN A 55 -2.71 11.38 19.42
C GLN A 55 -4.08 11.84 18.92
N TYR A 56 -4.32 11.75 17.61
CA TYR A 56 -5.60 12.08 16.99
C TYR A 56 -6.77 11.30 17.60
N LEU A 57 -6.65 9.98 17.74
CA LEU A 57 -7.69 9.13 18.33
C LEU A 57 -7.85 9.36 19.85
N TYR A 58 -6.78 9.73 20.55
CA TYR A 58 -6.85 10.08 21.97
C TYR A 58 -7.66 11.37 22.18
N ASP A 59 -7.40 12.40 21.37
CA ASP A 59 -8.06 13.72 21.47
C ASP A 59 -9.48 13.73 20.87
N THR A 60 -9.79 12.80 19.97
CA THR A 60 -11.11 12.66 19.36
C THR A 60 -12.15 12.29 20.42
N LYS A 61 -13.32 12.95 20.39
CA LYS A 61 -14.41 12.66 21.33
C LYS A 61 -15.00 11.26 21.10
N GLN A 62 -15.59 10.68 22.14
CA GLN A 62 -16.10 9.30 22.09
C GLN A 62 -17.12 9.09 20.95
N GLU A 63 -17.98 10.08 20.71
CA GLU A 63 -19.01 10.07 19.66
C GLU A 63 -18.46 10.17 18.23
N ASP A 64 -17.23 10.66 18.07
CA ASP A 64 -16.57 10.89 16.76
C ASP A 64 -15.50 9.82 16.47
N LEU A 65 -15.28 8.87 17.39
CA LEU A 65 -14.35 7.76 17.18
C LEU A 65 -14.82 6.83 16.06
N PRO A 66 -13.88 6.21 15.31
CA PRO A 66 -14.26 5.25 14.28
C PRO A 66 -15.00 4.06 14.90
N GLY A 67 -16.22 3.81 14.42
CA GLY A 67 -17.04 2.66 14.79
C GLY A 67 -16.72 1.40 13.97
N SER A 68 -15.90 1.54 12.92
CA SER A 68 -15.45 0.42 12.09
C SER A 68 -14.00 0.57 11.63
N TYR A 69 -13.40 -0.53 11.18
CA TYR A 69 -12.04 -0.48 10.61
C TYR A 69 -11.97 0.31 9.30
N ALA A 70 -13.07 0.42 8.55
CA ALA A 70 -13.12 1.26 7.36
C ALA A 70 -12.99 2.75 7.74
N GLU A 71 -13.68 3.18 8.80
CA GLU A 71 -13.56 4.53 9.36
C GLU A 71 -12.18 4.75 9.99
N PHE A 72 -11.60 3.75 10.65
CA PHE A 72 -10.22 3.81 11.16
C PHE A 72 -9.21 4.05 10.02
N VAL A 73 -9.36 3.36 8.88
CA VAL A 73 -8.55 3.60 7.68
C VAL A 73 -8.77 5.02 7.16
N ASP A 74 -10.00 5.52 7.18
CA ASP A 74 -10.29 6.91 6.78
C ASP A 74 -9.63 7.94 7.71
N SER A 75 -9.58 7.69 9.03
CA SER A 75 -8.83 8.53 9.97
C SER A 75 -7.33 8.53 9.66
N ALA A 76 -6.74 7.37 9.40
CA ALA A 76 -5.32 7.27 9.03
C ALA A 76 -5.01 8.02 7.71
N LEU A 77 -5.85 7.84 6.68
CA LEU A 77 -5.69 8.53 5.39
C LEU A 77 -5.91 10.04 5.50
N HIS A 78 -6.79 10.50 6.41
CA HIS A 78 -6.98 11.92 6.66
C HIS A 78 -5.67 12.57 7.14
N ILE A 79 -4.97 11.93 8.07
CA ILE A 79 -3.66 12.37 8.58
C ILE A 79 -2.61 12.35 7.46
N ILE A 80 -2.49 11.24 6.72
CA ILE A 80 -1.49 11.10 5.65
C ILE A 80 -1.65 12.18 4.57
N ARG A 81 -2.89 12.51 4.17
CA ARG A 81 -3.16 13.48 3.10
C ARG A 81 -2.74 14.92 3.43
N VAL A 82 -2.56 15.25 4.71
CA VAL A 82 -2.13 16.58 5.14
C VAL A 82 -0.64 16.66 5.44
N TRP A 83 0.09 15.53 5.37
CA TRP A 83 1.54 15.52 5.44
C TRP A 83 2.18 16.28 4.29
N ASP A 84 3.44 16.65 4.48
CA ASP A 84 4.27 17.03 3.35
C ASP A 84 4.39 15.89 2.33
N TRP A 85 4.78 16.29 1.14
CA TRP A 85 4.92 15.40 0.00
C TRP A 85 5.97 14.30 0.20
N GLU A 86 7.00 14.56 1.02
CA GLU A 86 8.08 13.61 1.29
C GLU A 86 7.57 12.43 2.14
N ASN A 87 6.84 12.71 3.21
CA ASN A 87 6.23 11.68 4.07
C ASN A 87 5.15 10.88 3.33
N GLN A 88 4.34 11.54 2.48
CA GLN A 88 3.39 10.81 1.62
C GLN A 88 4.09 9.86 0.64
N ALA A 89 5.18 10.32 0.01
CA ALA A 89 5.98 9.48 -0.89
C ALA A 89 6.66 8.32 -0.15
N ALA A 90 7.20 8.56 1.04
CA ALA A 90 7.77 7.53 1.89
C ALA A 90 6.74 6.46 2.27
N PHE A 91 5.51 6.88 2.58
CA PHE A 91 4.40 5.97 2.88
C PHE A 91 4.04 5.09 1.68
N VAL A 92 3.97 5.67 0.49
CA VAL A 92 3.78 4.92 -0.76
C VAL A 92 4.92 3.92 -0.98
N CYS A 93 6.17 4.33 -0.77
CA CYS A 93 7.36 3.49 -0.94
C CYS A 93 7.54 2.38 0.08
N GLY A 94 6.83 2.43 1.22
CA GLY A 94 6.78 1.31 2.17
C GLY A 94 6.14 0.05 1.59
N HIS A 95 5.44 0.15 0.46
CA HIS A 95 4.72 -0.95 -0.16
C HIS A 95 5.59 -1.69 -1.21
N PRO A 96 5.42 -3.01 -1.35
CA PRO A 96 6.18 -3.80 -2.34
C PRO A 96 5.74 -3.48 -3.77
N ARG A 97 6.66 -3.64 -4.73
CA ARG A 97 6.36 -3.45 -6.15
C ARG A 97 5.39 -4.52 -6.63
N ILE A 98 4.54 -4.15 -7.59
CA ILE A 98 3.75 -5.14 -8.31
C ILE A 98 4.68 -6.02 -9.15
N GLY A 99 4.58 -7.34 -8.98
CA GLY A 99 5.45 -8.30 -9.66
C GLY A 99 6.61 -8.82 -8.80
N ASP A 100 6.86 -8.23 -7.64
CA ASP A 100 7.79 -8.82 -6.67
C ASP A 100 7.23 -10.16 -6.17
N VAL A 101 8.13 -11.13 -5.99
CA VAL A 101 7.80 -12.48 -5.51
C VAL A 101 8.50 -12.88 -4.22
N ASN A 102 9.48 -12.07 -3.80
CA ASN A 102 10.30 -12.33 -2.61
C ASN A 102 10.01 -11.27 -1.53
N GLY A 103 10.06 -11.67 -0.26
CA GLY A 103 9.98 -10.74 0.87
C GLY A 103 8.62 -10.06 1.09
N LEU A 104 7.56 -10.53 0.42
CA LEU A 104 6.22 -10.00 0.61
C LEU A 104 5.64 -10.41 1.97
N SER A 105 4.84 -9.53 2.58
CA SER A 105 3.97 -9.93 3.69
C SER A 105 2.92 -10.92 3.19
N VAL A 106 2.29 -11.66 4.11
CA VAL A 106 1.22 -12.61 3.74
C VAL A 106 0.08 -11.91 2.98
N LEU A 107 -0.21 -10.67 3.34
CA LEU A 107 -1.25 -9.87 2.72
C LEU A 107 -0.85 -9.39 1.32
N SER A 108 0.36 -8.82 1.14
CA SER A 108 0.82 -8.42 -0.19
C SER A 108 1.01 -9.62 -1.12
N ALA A 109 1.45 -10.77 -0.59
CA ALA A 109 1.50 -12.02 -1.36
C ALA A 109 0.10 -12.44 -1.83
N ALA A 110 -0.92 -12.34 -0.99
CA ALA A 110 -2.31 -12.65 -1.36
C ALA A 110 -2.89 -11.65 -2.35
N GLU A 111 -2.58 -10.36 -2.21
CA GLU A 111 -3.00 -9.29 -3.14
C GLU A 111 -2.48 -9.52 -4.55
N GLN A 112 -1.21 -9.89 -4.68
CA GLN A 112 -0.61 -10.11 -5.99
C GLN A 112 -0.81 -11.54 -6.54
N GLY A 113 -1.52 -12.41 -5.81
CA GLY A 113 -1.81 -13.78 -6.25
C GLY A 113 -0.64 -14.77 -6.08
N ASN A 114 0.34 -14.46 -5.22
CA ASN A 114 1.42 -15.38 -4.81
C ASN A 114 1.02 -16.36 -3.71
N SER A 115 -0.14 -16.17 -3.09
CA SER A 115 -0.62 -17.10 -2.08
C SER A 115 -1.00 -18.42 -2.75
N GLY A 116 -0.18 -19.46 -2.59
CA GLY A 116 -0.53 -20.87 -2.85
C GLY A 116 -1.66 -21.40 -1.95
N GLN A 117 -2.47 -20.51 -1.39
CA GLN A 117 -3.67 -20.81 -0.63
C GLN A 117 -4.86 -20.81 -1.60
N PRO A 118 -5.71 -21.84 -1.57
CA PRO A 118 -6.92 -21.89 -2.38
C PRO A 118 -7.90 -20.84 -1.86
N SER A 119 -7.91 -19.66 -2.47
CA SER A 119 -9.10 -18.82 -2.47
C SER A 119 -10.27 -19.65 -3.02
N LYS A 120 -11.43 -19.61 -2.38
CA LYS A 120 -12.69 -20.23 -2.86
C LYS A 120 -13.12 -19.72 -4.25
N SER A 121 -12.43 -18.72 -4.78
CA SER A 121 -12.54 -18.26 -6.17
C SER A 121 -11.16 -18.26 -6.82
N ALA A 122 -10.96 -19.23 -7.72
CA ALA A 122 -9.82 -19.45 -8.62
C ALA A 122 -8.45 -19.83 -8.00
N ILE A 123 -7.99 -21.04 -8.32
CA ILE A 123 -6.57 -21.38 -8.41
C ILE A 123 -5.99 -20.42 -9.47
N ARG A 124 -5.26 -19.38 -9.03
CA ARG A 124 -4.57 -18.50 -9.98
C ARG A 124 -3.36 -19.26 -10.52
N ALA A 125 -3.31 -19.41 -11.84
CA ALA A 125 -2.12 -19.94 -12.50
C ALA A 125 -0.89 -19.10 -12.13
N PRO A 126 0.31 -19.71 -12.02
CA PRO A 126 1.53 -18.97 -11.80
C PRO A 126 1.66 -17.83 -12.82
N THR A 127 2.11 -16.65 -12.37
CA THR A 127 2.32 -15.53 -13.31
C THR A 127 3.39 -15.92 -14.32
N PRO A 128 3.15 -15.77 -15.63
CA PRO A 128 4.14 -16.11 -16.63
C PRO A 128 5.44 -15.29 -16.46
N PRO A 129 6.64 -15.88 -16.64
CA PRO A 129 7.91 -15.19 -16.47
C PRO A 129 8.04 -13.91 -17.30
N GLU A 130 7.48 -13.88 -18.50
CA GLU A 130 7.47 -12.72 -19.39
C GLU A 130 6.65 -11.56 -18.82
N VAL A 131 5.57 -11.83 -18.07
CA VAL A 131 4.78 -10.81 -17.40
C VAL A 131 5.57 -10.22 -16.23
N LEU A 132 6.29 -11.06 -15.47
CA LEU A 132 7.14 -10.58 -14.37
C LEU A 132 8.31 -9.75 -14.87
N ALA A 133 8.98 -10.20 -15.95
CA ALA A 133 10.06 -9.46 -16.59
C ALA A 133 9.58 -8.10 -17.12
N ARG A 134 8.39 -8.06 -17.75
CA ARG A 134 7.81 -6.80 -18.23
C ARG A 134 7.42 -5.87 -17.07
N LEU A 135 6.81 -6.38 -16.00
CA LEU A 135 6.52 -5.59 -14.81
C LEU A 135 7.80 -5.02 -14.16
N ALA A 136 8.88 -5.80 -14.08
CA ALA A 136 10.15 -5.31 -13.56
C ALA A 136 10.70 -4.14 -14.40
N PHE A 137 10.61 -4.24 -15.73
CA PHE A 137 10.98 -3.15 -16.62
C PHE A 137 10.09 -1.92 -16.45
N LEU A 138 8.76 -2.09 -16.43
CA LEU A 138 7.82 -0.99 -16.28
C LEU A 138 7.95 -0.28 -14.92
N ASN A 139 8.21 -1.03 -13.83
CA ASN A 139 8.56 -0.44 -12.54
C ASN A 139 9.82 0.44 -12.65
N ALA A 140 10.86 0.00 -13.37
CA ALA A 140 12.07 0.80 -13.58
C ALA A 140 11.82 2.06 -14.42
N VAL A 141 10.94 1.98 -15.43
CA VAL A 141 10.50 3.15 -16.21
C VAL A 141 9.75 4.12 -15.29
N TYR A 142 8.79 3.61 -14.52
CA TYR A 142 7.99 4.40 -13.59
C TYR A 142 8.85 5.09 -12.52
N GLU A 143 9.78 4.38 -11.88
CA GLU A 143 10.66 4.93 -10.83
C GLU A 143 11.60 6.02 -11.36
N ARG A 144 12.03 5.92 -12.63
CA ARG A 144 12.78 6.99 -13.29
C ARG A 144 11.89 8.18 -13.62
N ARG A 145 10.66 7.92 -14.04
CA ARG A 145 9.67 8.94 -14.35
C ARG A 145 9.22 9.70 -13.11
N TYR A 146 9.04 9.01 -11.99
CA TYR A 146 8.57 9.54 -10.71
C TYR A 146 9.59 9.25 -9.62
N PRO A 147 10.64 10.09 -9.49
CA PRO A 147 11.70 9.84 -8.53
C PRO A 147 11.17 9.66 -7.11
N GLY A 148 11.63 8.60 -6.45
CA GLY A 148 11.27 8.30 -5.06
C GLY A 148 9.87 7.72 -4.87
N LEU A 149 9.20 7.24 -5.94
CA LEU A 149 7.92 6.52 -5.85
C LEU A 149 8.04 5.11 -6.42
N VAL A 150 7.23 4.19 -5.89
CA VAL A 150 6.94 2.88 -6.49
C VAL A 150 5.53 2.89 -7.08
N TYR A 151 5.28 2.10 -8.12
CA TYR A 151 3.95 2.05 -8.72
C TYR A 151 2.99 1.24 -7.86
N ILE A 152 2.07 1.95 -7.20
CA ILE A 152 0.98 1.35 -6.43
C ILE A 152 -0.33 1.51 -7.19
N THR A 153 -1.08 0.41 -7.34
CA THR A 153 -2.44 0.41 -7.89
C THR A 153 -3.30 -0.60 -7.13
N PHE A 154 -4.56 -0.27 -6.90
CA PHE A 154 -5.48 -1.17 -6.20
C PHE A 154 -5.91 -2.32 -7.14
N VAL A 155 -5.31 -3.50 -6.99
CA VAL A 155 -5.50 -4.61 -7.95
C VAL A 155 -6.95 -5.09 -8.08
N ASN A 156 -7.79 -5.03 -7.05
CA ASN A 156 -9.21 -5.41 -7.11
C ASN A 156 -9.53 -6.71 -7.88
N GLY A 157 -8.78 -7.79 -7.63
CA GLY A 157 -8.98 -9.05 -8.34
C GLY A 157 -8.38 -9.12 -9.76
N ARG A 158 -7.85 -8.03 -10.30
CA ARG A 158 -7.08 -8.02 -11.56
C ARG A 158 -5.84 -8.91 -11.45
N SER A 159 -5.45 -9.49 -12.58
CA SER A 159 -4.23 -10.27 -12.72
C SER A 159 -3.01 -9.37 -12.91
N ARG A 160 -1.81 -9.89 -12.63
CA ARG A 160 -0.56 -9.17 -12.94
C ARG A 160 -0.42 -8.80 -14.42
N ALA A 161 -0.97 -9.60 -15.34
CA ALA A 161 -0.99 -9.26 -16.76
C ALA A 161 -1.84 -8.01 -17.04
N GLN A 162 -3.01 -7.90 -16.42
CA GLN A 162 -3.86 -6.71 -16.54
C GLN A 162 -3.22 -5.47 -15.91
N ILE A 163 -2.53 -5.60 -14.77
CA ILE A 163 -1.82 -4.48 -14.16
C ILE A 163 -0.60 -4.06 -15.00
N LYS A 164 0.07 -5.03 -15.62
CA LYS A 164 1.15 -4.78 -16.58
C LYS A 164 0.62 -3.96 -17.76
N ASP A 165 -0.53 -4.33 -18.33
CA ASP A 165 -1.15 -3.58 -19.43
C ASP A 165 -1.57 -2.16 -18.99
N GLU A 166 -2.15 -1.98 -17.80
CA GLU A 166 -2.50 -0.66 -17.24
C GLU A 166 -1.28 0.25 -17.04
N MET A 167 -0.22 -0.30 -16.45
CA MET A 167 1.00 0.48 -16.22
C MET A 167 1.66 0.86 -17.54
N GLU A 168 1.64 -0.04 -18.53
CA GLU A 168 2.12 0.22 -19.89
C GLU A 168 1.32 1.33 -20.56
N GLU A 169 -0.01 1.25 -20.57
CA GLU A 169 -0.91 2.28 -21.13
C GLU A 169 -0.68 3.64 -20.48
N LYS A 170 -0.53 3.70 -19.15
CA LYS A 170 -0.21 4.93 -18.43
C LYS A 170 1.09 5.55 -18.93
N LEU A 171 2.18 4.77 -18.93
CA LEU A 171 3.50 5.25 -19.32
C LEU A 171 3.57 5.61 -20.81
N GLU A 172 2.83 4.91 -21.67
CA GLU A 172 2.69 5.24 -23.08
C GLU A 172 1.91 6.55 -23.28
N SER A 173 0.80 6.74 -22.57
CA SER A 173 -0.01 7.96 -22.63
C SER A 173 0.75 9.21 -22.17
N GLU A 174 1.73 9.03 -21.28
CA GLU A 174 2.65 10.08 -20.84
C GLU A 174 3.84 10.30 -21.79
N GLY A 175 3.98 9.46 -22.81
CA GLY A 175 5.08 9.50 -23.77
C GLY A 175 6.44 9.13 -23.17
N VAL A 176 6.45 8.33 -22.10
CA VAL A 176 7.69 7.98 -21.35
C VAL A 176 8.11 6.53 -21.53
N LEU A 177 7.26 5.69 -22.13
CA LEU A 177 7.62 4.32 -22.45
C LEU A 177 8.67 4.31 -23.58
N PRO A 178 9.89 3.79 -23.35
CA PRO A 178 10.93 3.81 -24.36
C PRO A 178 10.66 2.80 -25.47
N ALA A 179 11.14 3.09 -26.68
CA ALA A 179 11.01 2.20 -27.84
C ALA A 179 11.86 0.92 -27.73
N ALA A 180 12.88 0.93 -26.88
CA ALA A 180 13.72 -0.23 -26.59
C ALA A 180 13.68 -0.54 -25.09
N ASP A 181 13.50 -1.82 -24.76
CA ASP A 181 13.44 -2.34 -23.40
C ASP A 181 14.85 -2.58 -22.82
N ASP A 182 15.70 -1.56 -22.87
CA ASP A 182 17.10 -1.63 -22.47
C ASP A 182 17.54 -0.45 -21.59
N GLU A 183 18.79 -0.52 -21.12
CA GLU A 183 19.37 0.53 -20.27
C GLU A 183 19.46 1.89 -21.00
N TYR A 184 19.56 1.89 -22.33
CA TYR A 184 19.61 3.11 -23.13
C TYR A 184 18.24 3.80 -23.14
N GLY A 185 17.17 3.05 -23.37
CA GLY A 185 15.79 3.52 -23.26
C GLY A 185 15.52 4.13 -21.88
N LEU A 186 15.91 3.43 -20.81
CA LEU A 186 15.76 3.88 -19.44
C LEU A 186 16.53 5.18 -19.13
N LYS A 187 17.72 5.39 -19.71
CA LYS A 187 18.53 6.61 -19.49
C LYS A 187 17.91 7.88 -20.11
N ASN A 188 17.07 7.72 -21.12
CA ASN A 188 16.46 8.84 -21.84
C ASN A 188 15.13 9.31 -21.22
N ILE A 189 14.65 8.64 -20.18
CA ILE A 189 13.43 9.04 -19.46
C ILE A 189 13.71 10.35 -18.73
N VAL A 190 12.89 11.37 -19.01
CA VAL A 190 12.94 12.65 -18.29
C VAL A 190 12.14 12.53 -16.99
N PRO A 191 12.80 12.63 -15.82
CA PRO A 191 12.12 12.54 -14.54
C PRO A 191 11.16 13.73 -14.35
N GLN A 192 10.05 13.49 -13.68
CA GLN A 192 9.28 14.58 -13.08
C GLN A 192 10.13 15.29 -12.04
N ILE A 193 9.98 16.61 -11.95
CA ILE A 193 10.55 17.38 -10.86
C ILE A 193 9.82 16.96 -9.58
N VAL A 194 10.56 16.58 -8.54
CA VAL A 194 9.98 16.25 -7.23
C VAL A 194 9.18 17.46 -6.72
N ALA A 195 8.00 17.20 -6.16
CA ALA A 195 7.03 18.21 -5.75
C ALA A 195 6.46 19.10 -6.89
N SER A 196 6.68 18.77 -8.17
CA SER A 196 5.88 19.36 -9.26
C SER A 196 4.43 18.89 -9.22
N ASP A 197 3.51 19.65 -9.84
CA ASP A 197 2.09 19.30 -9.91
C ASP A 197 1.84 17.86 -10.38
N ALA A 198 2.58 17.41 -11.40
CA ALA A 198 2.42 16.06 -11.94
C ALA A 198 2.93 14.98 -10.96
N TRP A 199 4.04 15.24 -10.28
CA TRP A 199 4.57 14.34 -9.26
C TRP A 199 3.63 14.29 -8.03
N CYS A 200 3.14 15.43 -7.56
CA CYS A 200 2.21 15.51 -6.43
C CYS A 200 0.88 14.81 -6.71
N LYS A 201 0.35 14.95 -7.94
CA LYS A 201 -0.83 14.21 -8.38
C LYS A 201 -0.62 12.70 -8.35
N GLU A 202 0.57 12.23 -8.73
CA GLU A 202 0.90 10.81 -8.70
C GLU A 202 1.02 10.28 -7.27
N VAL A 203 1.64 11.04 -6.36
CA VAL A 203 1.67 10.71 -4.93
C VAL A 203 0.27 10.60 -4.36
N SER A 204 -0.57 11.61 -4.61
CA SER A 204 -1.95 11.64 -4.11
C SER A 204 -2.76 10.45 -4.62
N ARG A 205 -2.64 10.11 -5.91
CA ARG A 205 -3.27 8.91 -6.50
C ARG A 205 -2.79 7.63 -5.81
N ALA A 206 -1.49 7.51 -5.56
CA ALA A 206 -0.91 6.32 -4.94
C ALA A 206 -1.37 6.17 -3.48
N VAL A 207 -1.44 7.26 -2.71
CA VAL A 207 -2.01 7.28 -1.34
C VAL A 207 -3.47 6.80 -1.36
N ASP A 208 -4.27 7.28 -2.32
CA ASP A 208 -5.67 6.84 -2.47
C ASP A 208 -5.78 5.35 -2.80
N ASP A 209 -4.89 4.82 -3.63
CA ASP A 209 -4.86 3.39 -3.94
C ASP A 209 -4.39 2.52 -2.76
N VAL A 210 -3.44 2.99 -1.95
CA VAL A 210 -3.12 2.35 -0.66
C VAL A 210 -4.36 2.30 0.24
N GLY A 211 -5.15 3.37 0.29
CA GLY A 211 -6.41 3.40 1.04
C GLY A 211 -7.41 2.33 0.58
N LYS A 212 -7.58 2.16 -0.74
CA LYS A 212 -8.44 1.11 -1.30
C LYS A 212 -7.90 -0.29 -1.00
N ILE A 213 -6.57 -0.48 -1.04
CA ILE A 213 -5.92 -1.73 -0.66
C ILE A 213 -6.21 -2.05 0.81
N ALA A 214 -6.00 -1.10 1.71
CA ALA A 214 -6.27 -1.26 3.14
C ALA A 214 -7.73 -1.64 3.42
N LYS A 215 -8.70 -1.01 2.75
CA LYS A 215 -10.12 -1.36 2.86
C LYS A 215 -10.42 -2.76 2.30
N SER A 216 -9.83 -3.14 1.16
CA SER A 216 -10.00 -4.49 0.60
C SER A 216 -9.40 -5.60 1.47
N ARG A 217 -8.39 -5.29 2.30
CA ARG A 217 -7.88 -6.24 3.30
C ARG A 217 -8.94 -6.60 4.34
N LEU A 218 -9.88 -5.68 4.66
CA LEU A 218 -10.95 -5.94 5.62
C LEU A 218 -11.86 -7.10 5.18
N ASP A 219 -12.25 -7.12 3.90
CA ASP A 219 -13.04 -8.22 3.31
C ASP A 219 -12.28 -9.56 3.44
N LYS A 220 -10.98 -9.54 3.11
CA LYS A 220 -10.13 -10.74 3.12
C LYS A 220 -9.88 -11.29 4.53
N LEU A 221 -9.97 -10.42 5.54
CA LEU A 221 -9.83 -10.76 6.95
C LEU A 221 -11.18 -11.11 7.61
N GLY A 222 -12.29 -11.05 6.87
CA GLY A 222 -13.62 -11.39 7.35
C GLY A 222 -14.19 -10.39 8.37
N ILE A 223 -13.75 -9.13 8.29
CA ILE A 223 -14.19 -8.05 9.19
C ILE A 223 -15.51 -7.42 8.71
N ILE A 224 -15.72 -7.39 7.41
CA ILE A 224 -16.93 -6.89 6.73
C ILE A 224 -17.44 -7.91 5.72
#